data_AF-A0A1E4E7V4-F1
#
_entry.id   AF-A0A1E4E7V4-F1
#
_cell.length_a   1.000
_cell.length_b   1.000
_cell.length_c   1.000
_cell.angle_alpha   90.00
_cell.angle_beta   90.00
_cell.angle_gamma   90.00
#
_symmetry.space_group_name_H-M   'P 1'
#
loop_
_entity.id
_entity.type
_entity.pdbx_description
1 polymer ?
#
loop_
_entity_poly.entity_id
_entity_poly.type
_entity_poly.pdbx_seq_one_letter_code
_entity_poly.pdbx_strand_id
1 'polypeptide(L)'
;MRNLRILVKFYSLLVSFIYSLPSFCQVSGQVALRKITEQNGLSDNKVTCVYKDRNDFVWIGTASGLNLMNGSSITVFKQDPHHPNSISNNFINAIAGDANGFIWIGTQNGLNSYDAAGNRFTRYMLQPGSPGFINCLSIDKKNNLYAGTTTGLFYLDKKTKKLYPIAIPGKKKRFFSKSQYYGISD
;
A
#
# COMPACT_ATOMS: atom_id res chain seq x y z
N MET A 1 33.86 32.63 -64.27
CA MET A 1 33.54 31.24 -63.89
C MET A 1 34.39 30.65 -62.75
N ARG A 2 35.63 31.13 -62.50
CA ARG A 2 36.52 30.61 -61.43
C ARG A 2 36.00 30.87 -60.00
N ASN A 3 35.45 32.06 -59.73
CA ASN A 3 34.97 32.45 -58.39
C ASN A 3 33.69 31.72 -57.96
N LEU A 4 32.82 31.36 -58.91
CA LEU A 4 31.58 30.62 -58.62
C LEU A 4 31.86 29.19 -58.13
N ARG A 5 32.92 28.54 -58.66
CA ARG A 5 33.32 27.19 -58.24
C ARG A 5 33.92 27.17 -56.82
N ILE A 6 34.55 28.26 -56.38
CA ILE A 6 35.10 28.38 -55.03
C ILE A 6 33.96 28.60 -54.02
N LEU A 7 32.97 29.42 -54.36
CA LEU A 7 31.81 29.69 -53.51
C LEU A 7 30.98 28.42 -53.25
N VAL A 8 30.73 27.62 -54.31
CA VAL A 8 29.97 26.36 -54.19
C VAL A 8 30.72 25.33 -53.34
N LYS A 9 32.05 25.25 -53.45
CA LYS A 9 32.87 24.36 -52.62
C LYS A 9 32.87 24.76 -51.14
N PHE A 10 32.93 26.06 -50.86
CA PHE A 10 32.79 26.58 -49.50
C PHE A 10 31.40 26.30 -48.92
N TYR A 11 30.35 26.50 -49.70
CA TYR A 11 28.99 26.21 -49.26
C TYR A 11 28.78 24.71 -48.99
N SER A 12 29.32 23.81 -49.84
CA SER A 12 29.25 22.37 -49.60
C SER A 12 30.01 21.90 -48.36
N LEU A 13 31.17 22.50 -48.06
CA LEU A 13 31.93 22.20 -46.84
C LEU A 13 31.19 22.69 -45.59
N LEU A 14 30.57 23.87 -45.66
CA LEU A 14 29.79 24.45 -44.56
C LEU A 14 28.53 23.61 -44.25
N VAL A 15 27.85 23.11 -45.28
CA VAL A 15 26.68 22.23 -45.13
C VAL A 15 27.10 20.88 -44.51
N SER A 16 28.23 20.30 -44.92
CA SER A 16 28.70 19.04 -44.32
C SER A 16 29.11 19.17 -42.85
N PHE A 17 29.59 20.34 -42.41
CA PHE A 17 30.00 20.58 -41.03
C PHE A 17 28.79 20.72 -40.08
N ILE A 18 27.64 21.15 -40.60
CA ILE A 18 26.38 21.25 -39.83
C ILE A 18 25.77 19.87 -39.56
N TYR A 19 25.98 18.89 -40.46
CA TYR A 19 25.48 17.52 -40.29
C TYR A 19 26.39 16.60 -39.46
N SER A 20 27.59 17.04 -39.09
CA SER A 20 28.56 16.22 -38.34
C SER A 20 28.66 16.56 -36.86
N LEU A 21 27.85 17.48 -36.33
CA LEU A 21 27.81 17.69 -34.88
C LEU A 21 27.13 16.47 -34.24
N PRO A 22 27.86 15.66 -33.44
CA PRO A 22 27.21 14.62 -32.66
C PRO A 22 26.23 15.34 -31.73
N SER A 23 24.95 14.99 -31.81
CA SER A 23 23.98 15.41 -30.81
C SER A 23 24.40 14.79 -29.48
N PHE A 24 25.16 15.54 -28.68
CA PHE A 24 25.35 15.20 -27.27
C PHE A 24 24.02 15.44 -26.57
N CYS A 25 23.12 14.46 -26.67
CA CYS A 25 21.96 14.37 -25.79
C CYS A 25 22.49 14.00 -24.40
N GLN A 26 22.85 14.99 -23.58
CA GLN A 26 23.03 14.74 -22.16
C GLN A 26 21.66 14.41 -21.57
N VAL A 27 21.42 13.15 -21.25
CA VAL A 27 20.35 12.77 -20.32
C VAL A 27 20.79 13.23 -18.94
N SER A 28 20.59 14.51 -18.60
CA SER A 28 20.65 14.97 -17.22
C SER A 28 19.33 14.65 -16.54
N GLY A 29 19.06 13.37 -16.32
CA GLY A 29 17.87 12.91 -15.62
C GLY A 29 17.99 13.22 -14.12
N GLN A 30 17.76 14.47 -13.71
CA GLN A 30 17.43 14.73 -12.31
C GLN A 30 16.08 14.08 -12.03
N VAL A 31 16.06 13.15 -11.08
CA VAL A 31 14.81 12.56 -10.58
C VAL A 31 14.06 13.65 -9.81
N ALA A 32 13.10 14.29 -10.46
CA ALA A 32 12.18 15.21 -9.80
C ALA A 32 11.12 14.40 -9.04
N LEU A 33 11.21 14.38 -7.70
CA LEU A 33 10.20 13.76 -6.86
C LEU A 33 9.06 14.74 -6.63
N ARG A 34 7.85 14.36 -7.05
CA ARG A 34 6.63 15.08 -6.67
C ARG A 34 6.34 14.84 -5.20
N LYS A 35 6.32 15.91 -4.40
CA LYS A 35 5.89 15.86 -3.00
C LYS A 35 4.36 15.95 -2.92
N ILE A 36 3.74 15.05 -2.17
CA ILE A 36 2.31 15.07 -1.84
C ILE A 36 2.22 15.13 -0.32
N THR A 37 1.44 16.08 0.21
CA THR A 37 1.27 16.32 1.65
C THR A 37 -0.22 16.43 2.00
N GLU A 38 -0.53 16.73 3.26
CA GLU A 38 -1.89 17.12 3.69
C GLU A 38 -2.47 18.28 2.87
N GLN A 39 -1.63 19.23 2.44
CA GLN A 39 -2.06 20.35 1.59
C GLN A 39 -2.55 19.89 0.22
N ASN A 40 -2.18 18.67 -0.20
CA ASN A 40 -2.63 18.04 -1.43
C ASN A 40 -3.78 17.05 -1.21
N GLY A 41 -4.28 16.90 0.02
CA GLY A 41 -5.42 16.04 0.36
C GLY A 41 -5.09 14.73 1.07
N LEU A 42 -3.83 14.44 1.40
CA LEU A 42 -3.51 13.33 2.31
C LEU A 42 -4.10 13.58 3.70
N SER A 43 -4.47 12.51 4.39
CA SER A 43 -5.02 12.61 5.75
C SER A 43 -3.99 12.92 6.84
N ASP A 44 -2.71 12.64 6.59
CA ASP A 44 -1.57 12.92 7.48
C ASP A 44 -0.27 12.86 6.66
N ASN A 45 0.75 13.64 7.04
CA ASN A 45 2.07 13.58 6.42
C ASN A 45 2.88 12.35 6.86
N LYS A 46 2.52 11.72 7.99
CA LYS A 46 3.12 10.49 8.48
C LYS A 46 2.56 9.28 7.74
N VAL A 47 3.15 9.01 6.58
CA VAL A 47 2.89 7.80 5.80
C VAL A 47 3.57 6.59 6.47
N THR A 48 2.80 5.54 6.73
CA THR A 48 3.25 4.33 7.44
C THR A 48 3.40 3.14 6.49
N CYS A 49 2.59 3.08 5.43
CA CYS A 49 2.63 2.03 4.44
C CYS A 49 2.00 2.49 3.13
N VAL A 50 2.40 1.85 2.03
CA VAL A 50 1.87 2.11 0.69
C VAL A 50 1.63 0.77 -0.02
N TYR A 51 0.55 0.66 -0.77
CA TYR A 51 0.22 -0.50 -1.58
C TYR A 51 -0.39 -0.05 -2.92
N LYS A 52 0.12 -0.58 -4.04
CA LYS A 52 -0.49 -0.37 -5.35
C LYS A 52 -1.35 -1.58 -5.69
N ASP A 53 -2.62 -1.36 -6.02
CA ASP A 53 -3.51 -2.44 -6.42
C ASP A 53 -3.41 -2.76 -7.92
N ARG A 54 -4.22 -3.72 -8.37
CA ARG A 54 -4.22 -4.21 -9.77
C ARG A 54 -4.86 -3.23 -10.76
N ASN A 55 -5.57 -2.22 -10.27
CA ASN A 55 -6.20 -1.17 -11.07
C ASN A 55 -5.34 0.11 -11.10
N ASP A 56 -4.07 -0.01 -10.71
CA ASP A 56 -3.11 1.10 -10.56
C ASP A 56 -3.54 2.19 -9.57
N PHE A 57 -4.50 1.91 -8.68
CA PHE A 57 -4.76 2.80 -7.56
C PHE A 57 -3.72 2.59 -6.47
N VAL A 58 -3.35 3.70 -5.82
CA VAL A 58 -2.37 3.69 -4.75
C VAL A 58 -3.08 3.90 -3.42
N TRP A 59 -3.04 2.88 -2.59
CA TRP A 59 -3.50 2.89 -1.21
C TRP A 59 -2.37 3.35 -0.30
N ILE A 60 -2.63 4.37 0.50
CA ILE A 60 -1.64 5.01 1.38
C ILE A 60 -2.18 4.98 2.80
N GLY A 61 -1.51 4.23 3.65
CA GLY A 61 -1.77 4.20 5.09
C GLY A 61 -1.02 5.34 5.77
N THR A 62 -1.70 6.02 6.67
CA THR A 62 -1.11 7.10 7.46
C THR A 62 -1.47 6.97 8.93
N ALA A 63 -0.91 7.85 9.78
CA ALA A 63 -1.26 7.89 11.20
C ALA A 63 -2.71 8.34 11.47
N SER A 64 -3.36 9.04 10.53
CA SER A 64 -4.69 9.65 10.72
C SER A 64 -5.73 9.27 9.66
N GLY A 65 -5.48 8.22 8.86
CA GLY A 65 -6.44 7.70 7.90
C GLY A 65 -5.85 6.81 6.80
N LEU A 66 -6.74 6.14 6.08
CA LEU A 66 -6.44 5.42 4.85
C LEU A 66 -6.78 6.31 3.65
N ASN A 67 -5.87 6.41 2.70
CA ASN A 67 -6.05 7.24 1.51
C ASN A 67 -6.03 6.35 0.27
N LEU A 68 -6.93 6.62 -0.66
CA LEU A 68 -6.96 6.02 -1.99
C LEU A 68 -6.66 7.10 -3.02
N MET A 69 -5.55 6.94 -3.71
CA MET A 69 -5.12 7.85 -4.77
C MET A 69 -5.41 7.22 -6.14
N ASN A 70 -6.21 7.92 -6.93
CA ASN A 70 -6.47 7.62 -8.34
C ASN A 70 -5.99 8.81 -9.18
N GLY A 71 -4.81 8.67 -9.80
CA GLY A 71 -4.15 9.77 -10.51
C GLY A 71 -3.81 10.95 -9.58
N SER A 72 -4.56 12.04 -9.71
CA SER A 72 -4.41 13.25 -8.87
C SER A 72 -5.49 13.38 -7.79
N SER A 73 -6.51 12.51 -7.81
CA SER A 73 -7.60 12.54 -6.83
C SER A 73 -7.26 11.67 -5.63
N ILE A 74 -7.50 12.19 -4.42
CA ILE A 74 -7.34 11.46 -3.16
C ILE A 74 -8.69 11.35 -2.46
N THR A 75 -9.08 10.12 -2.10
CA THR A 75 -10.22 9.82 -1.23
C THR A 75 -9.70 9.37 0.13
N VAL A 76 -10.23 9.96 1.21
CA VAL A 76 -9.83 9.65 2.58
C VAL A 76 -10.91 8.81 3.26
N PHE A 77 -10.52 7.67 3.83
CA PHE A 77 -11.35 6.84 4.70
C PHE A 77 -10.88 6.99 6.15
N LYS A 78 -11.82 7.34 7.02
CA LYS A 78 -11.62 7.46 8.47
C LYS A 78 -12.56 6.53 9.22
N GLN A 79 -12.20 6.24 10.46
CA GLN A 79 -13.08 5.60 11.41
C GLN A 79 -14.26 6.52 11.68
N ASP A 80 -15.45 5.94 11.58
CA ASP A 80 -16.69 6.55 12.01
C ASP A 80 -17.35 5.64 13.05
N PRO A 81 -17.52 6.11 14.30
CA PRO A 81 -18.19 5.35 15.37
C PRO A 81 -19.66 5.04 15.07
N HIS A 82 -20.32 5.85 14.25
CA HIS A 82 -21.74 5.69 13.90
C HIS A 82 -21.95 4.83 12.65
N HIS A 83 -20.91 4.62 11.85
CA HIS A 83 -20.97 3.79 10.66
C HIS A 83 -20.09 2.54 10.78
N PRO A 84 -20.67 1.36 11.05
CA PRO A 84 -19.90 0.11 11.24
C PRO A 84 -19.15 -0.33 9.98
N ASN A 85 -19.54 0.19 8.81
CA ASN A 85 -18.91 -0.07 7.52
C ASN A 85 -17.72 0.87 7.21
N SER A 86 -17.22 1.62 8.19
CA SER A 86 -15.96 2.38 8.09
C SER A 86 -14.78 1.60 8.71
N ILE A 87 -13.54 2.07 8.57
CA ILE A 87 -12.37 1.42 9.17
C ILE A 87 -12.44 1.39 10.71
N SER A 88 -11.80 0.41 11.34
CA SER A 88 -11.86 0.23 12.80
C SER A 88 -10.98 1.19 13.61
N ASN A 89 -9.97 1.81 13.00
CA ASN A 89 -9.09 2.82 13.59
C ASN A 89 -8.37 3.61 12.49
N ASN A 90 -8.04 4.88 12.75
CA ASN A 90 -7.38 5.78 11.79
C ASN A 90 -5.90 5.50 11.56
N PHE A 91 -5.22 4.88 12.53
CA PHE A 91 -3.81 4.57 12.42
C PHE A 91 -3.63 3.29 11.60
N ILE A 92 -3.23 3.46 10.34
CA ILE A 92 -3.02 2.37 9.41
C ILE A 92 -1.58 1.88 9.52
N ASN A 93 -1.38 0.57 9.64
CA ASN A 93 -0.05 -0.03 9.77
C ASN A 93 0.36 -0.86 8.55
N ALA A 94 -0.61 -1.50 7.91
CA ALA A 94 -0.34 -2.43 6.83
C ALA A 94 -1.49 -2.45 5.82
N ILE A 95 -1.16 -2.65 4.55
CA ILE A 95 -2.13 -2.80 3.46
C ILE A 95 -1.67 -3.95 2.57
N ALA A 96 -2.59 -4.82 2.17
CA ALA A 96 -2.32 -5.91 1.23
C ALA A 96 -3.56 -6.20 0.36
N GLY A 97 -3.39 -6.38 -0.94
CA GLY A 97 -4.47 -6.81 -1.83
C GLY A 97 -4.43 -8.30 -2.10
N ASP A 98 -5.61 -8.92 -2.19
CA ASP A 98 -5.75 -10.36 -2.38
C ASP A 98 -6.14 -10.74 -3.82
N ALA A 99 -6.11 -12.03 -4.13
CA ALA A 99 -6.36 -12.49 -5.49
C ALA A 99 -7.79 -12.26 -5.99
N ASN A 100 -8.73 -12.01 -5.07
CA ASN A 100 -10.14 -11.76 -5.36
C ASN A 100 -10.45 -10.25 -5.44
N GLY A 101 -9.45 -9.39 -5.29
CA GLY A 101 -9.61 -7.93 -5.38
C GLY A 101 -9.98 -7.26 -4.05
N PHE A 102 -9.99 -7.98 -2.93
CA PHE A 102 -10.15 -7.34 -1.62
C PHE A 102 -8.87 -6.63 -1.22
N ILE A 103 -9.01 -5.46 -0.60
CA ILE A 103 -7.91 -4.75 0.05
C ILE A 103 -8.01 -5.02 1.56
N TRP A 104 -6.96 -5.56 2.14
CA TRP A 104 -6.82 -5.86 3.56
C TRP A 104 -6.04 -4.76 4.24
N ILE A 105 -6.56 -4.25 5.35
CA ILE A 105 -6.03 -3.09 6.07
C ILE A 105 -5.81 -3.44 7.54
N GLY A 106 -4.55 -3.45 7.95
CA GLY A 106 -4.14 -3.62 9.33
C GLY A 106 -4.14 -2.29 10.06
N THR A 107 -4.84 -2.23 11.19
CA THR A 107 -4.92 -1.04 12.03
C THR A 107 -4.52 -1.35 13.47
N GLN A 108 -4.49 -0.34 14.33
CA GLN A 108 -4.32 -0.53 15.78
C GLN A 108 -5.50 -1.26 16.44
N ASN A 109 -6.67 -1.31 15.78
CA ASN A 109 -7.86 -1.96 16.31
C ASN A 109 -8.35 -3.08 15.38
N GLY A 110 -7.46 -3.97 15.00
CA GLY A 110 -7.78 -5.15 14.20
C GLY A 110 -7.57 -5.00 12.71
N LEU A 111 -8.08 -5.99 12.00
CA LEU A 111 -8.00 -6.14 10.56
C LEU A 111 -9.30 -5.64 9.91
N ASN A 112 -9.19 -5.02 8.75
CA ASN A 112 -10.33 -4.61 7.94
C ASN A 112 -10.17 -5.20 6.53
N SER A 113 -11.28 -5.48 5.85
CA SER A 113 -11.30 -5.72 4.40
C SER A 113 -12.14 -4.65 3.72
N TYR A 114 -11.69 -4.15 2.59
CA TYR A 114 -12.44 -3.27 1.71
C TYR A 114 -12.85 -4.02 0.46
N ASP A 115 -14.15 -3.98 0.17
CA ASP A 115 -14.74 -4.45 -1.08
C ASP A 115 -15.02 -3.23 -1.97
N ALA A 116 -14.29 -3.12 -3.07
CA ALA A 116 -14.44 -2.02 -4.03
C ALA A 116 -15.78 -2.07 -4.78
N ALA A 117 -16.32 -3.27 -5.07
CA ALA A 117 -17.59 -3.40 -5.77
C ALA A 117 -18.75 -2.93 -4.90
N GLY A 118 -18.69 -3.24 -3.61
CA GLY A 118 -19.70 -2.86 -2.61
C GLY A 118 -19.43 -1.55 -1.87
N ASN A 119 -18.31 -0.88 -2.16
CA ASN A 119 -17.75 0.29 -1.45
C ASN A 119 -17.94 0.23 0.08
N ARG A 120 -17.48 -0.85 0.70
CA ARG A 120 -17.74 -1.11 2.13
C ARG A 120 -16.55 -1.74 2.84
N PHE A 121 -16.37 -1.39 4.11
CA PHE A 121 -15.44 -2.07 5.00
C PHE A 121 -16.12 -3.15 5.82
N THR A 122 -15.43 -4.28 6.01
CA THR A 122 -15.76 -5.29 7.03
C THR A 122 -14.65 -5.30 8.07
N ARG A 123 -15.01 -5.24 9.35
CA ARG A 123 -14.07 -5.24 10.48
C ARG A 123 -13.91 -6.65 11.04
N TYR A 124 -12.68 -7.04 11.35
CA TYR A 124 -12.30 -8.34 11.91
C TYR A 124 -11.56 -8.10 13.22
N MET A 125 -12.27 -8.34 14.33
CA MET A 125 -11.67 -8.23 15.67
C MET A 125 -10.92 -9.52 16.00
N LEU A 126 -9.75 -9.36 16.61
CA LEU A 126 -8.94 -10.50 17.08
C LEU A 126 -9.54 -11.13 18.33
N GLN A 127 -9.93 -10.32 19.32
CA GLN A 127 -10.63 -10.75 20.53
C GLN A 127 -11.54 -9.63 21.05
N PRO A 128 -12.67 -9.97 21.69
CA PRO A 128 -13.43 -9.01 22.50
C PRO A 128 -12.54 -8.43 23.60
N GLY A 129 -12.40 -7.10 23.65
CA GLY A 129 -11.69 -6.41 24.73
C GLY A 129 -10.16 -6.34 24.61
N SER A 130 -9.54 -6.88 23.56
CA SER A 130 -8.09 -6.72 23.31
C SER A 130 -7.85 -5.96 22.00
N PRO A 131 -7.12 -4.85 22.01
CA PRO A 131 -6.80 -4.13 20.79
C PRO A 131 -5.92 -5.01 19.89
N GLY A 132 -6.48 -5.38 18.76
CA GLY A 132 -5.87 -6.28 17.80
C GLY A 132 -4.86 -5.58 16.90
N PHE A 133 -3.76 -5.06 17.46
CA PHE A 133 -2.75 -4.33 16.70
C PHE A 133 -2.17 -5.20 15.58
N ILE A 134 -2.48 -4.87 14.34
CA ILE A 134 -1.88 -5.49 13.16
C ILE A 134 -0.65 -4.68 12.77
N ASN A 135 0.53 -5.29 12.78
CA ASN A 135 1.79 -4.63 12.41
C ASN A 135 2.14 -4.88 10.95
N CYS A 136 1.82 -6.06 10.43
CA CYS A 136 2.11 -6.43 9.04
C CYS A 136 1.08 -7.42 8.50
N LEU A 137 0.95 -7.44 7.18
CA LEU A 137 0.09 -8.36 6.45
C LEU A 137 0.89 -9.02 5.33
N SER A 138 0.62 -10.29 5.08
CA SER A 138 1.20 -11.02 3.96
C SER A 138 0.17 -11.99 3.39
N ILE A 139 0.17 -12.12 2.07
CA ILE A 139 -0.73 -13.02 1.34
C ILE A 139 0.12 -14.00 0.53
N ASP A 140 -0.13 -15.29 0.68
CA ASP A 140 0.58 -16.31 -0.09
C ASP A 140 -0.03 -16.55 -1.48
N LYS A 141 0.62 -17.41 -2.27
CA LYS A 141 0.16 -17.79 -3.62
C LYS A 141 -1.20 -18.52 -3.63
N LYS A 142 -1.60 -19.12 -2.51
CA LYS A 142 -2.89 -19.78 -2.34
C LYS A 142 -3.96 -18.80 -1.82
N ASN A 143 -3.63 -17.52 -1.75
CA ASN A 143 -4.49 -16.44 -1.27
C ASN A 143 -4.81 -16.52 0.24
N ASN A 144 -3.98 -17.21 1.01
CA ASN A 144 -4.06 -17.22 2.47
C ASN A 144 -3.53 -15.91 3.03
N LEU A 145 -4.27 -15.31 3.96
CA LEU A 145 -3.87 -14.07 4.62
C LEU A 145 -3.26 -14.37 5.99
N TYR A 146 -2.06 -13.83 6.19
CA TYR A 146 -1.32 -13.86 7.43
C TYR A 146 -1.22 -12.45 8.01
N ALA A 147 -1.46 -12.33 9.31
CA ALA A 147 -1.40 -11.08 10.05
C ALA A 147 -0.41 -11.20 11.20
N GLY A 148 0.65 -10.40 11.14
CA GLY A 148 1.59 -10.26 12.25
C GLY A 148 1.04 -9.24 13.23
N THR A 149 0.87 -9.64 14.48
CA THR A 149 0.34 -8.81 15.57
C THR A 149 1.38 -8.63 16.67
N THR A 150 1.08 -7.79 17.66
CA THR A 150 1.89 -7.68 18.88
C THR A 150 1.88 -8.96 19.73
N THR A 151 0.89 -9.84 19.55
CA THR A 151 0.70 -11.06 20.34
C THR A 151 1.07 -12.34 19.59
N GLY A 152 1.34 -12.26 18.29
CA GLY A 152 1.82 -13.40 17.51
C GLY A 152 1.44 -13.34 16.03
N LEU A 153 1.57 -14.48 15.36
CA LEU A 153 1.16 -14.63 13.96
C LEU A 153 -0.25 -15.23 13.91
N PHE A 154 -1.14 -14.59 13.18
CA PHE A 154 -2.49 -15.05 12.94
C PHE A 154 -2.71 -15.37 11.47
N TYR A 155 -3.59 -16.32 11.20
CA TYR A 155 -4.09 -16.65 9.88
C TYR A 155 -5.59 -16.36 9.81
N LEU A 156 -6.05 -15.74 8.73
CA LEU A 156 -7.48 -15.53 8.51
C LEU A 156 -8.09 -16.73 7.79
N ASP A 157 -9.06 -17.36 8.43
CA ASP A 157 -9.98 -18.25 7.74
C ASP A 157 -11.06 -17.39 7.05
N LYS A 158 -10.98 -17.33 5.72
CA LYS A 158 -11.94 -16.56 4.90
C LYS A 158 -13.36 -17.12 4.94
N LYS A 159 -13.55 -18.42 5.25
CA LYS A 159 -14.89 -19.02 5.34
C LYS A 159 -15.60 -18.58 6.61
N THR A 160 -14.91 -18.68 7.74
CA THR A 160 -15.48 -18.32 9.05
C THR A 160 -15.32 -16.83 9.37
N LYS A 161 -14.51 -16.10 8.59
CA LYS A 161 -14.14 -14.69 8.82
C LYS A 161 -13.48 -14.48 10.18
N LYS A 162 -12.73 -15.46 10.67
CA LYS A 162 -12.06 -15.44 11.98
C LYS A 162 -10.55 -15.57 11.84
N LEU A 163 -9.83 -14.87 12.72
CA LEU A 163 -8.37 -14.94 12.83
C LEU A 163 -8.00 -16.02 13.84
N TYR A 164 -7.11 -16.93 13.43
CA TYR A 164 -6.61 -18.03 14.23
C TYR A 164 -5.12 -17.87 14.52
N PRO A 165 -4.67 -18.01 15.78
CA PRO A 165 -3.25 -17.97 16.09
C PRO A 165 -2.54 -19.18 15.47
N ILE A 166 -1.44 -18.95 14.77
CA ILE A 166 -0.58 -20.01 14.24
C ILE A 166 0.47 -20.34 15.29
N ALA A 167 0.43 -21.56 15.83
CA ALA A 167 1.52 -22.08 16.64
C ALA A 167 2.69 -22.49 15.75
N ILE A 168 3.91 -22.11 16.13
CA ILE A 168 5.13 -22.63 15.50
C ILE A 168 5.28 -24.11 15.91
N PRO A 169 5.31 -25.07 14.96
CA PRO A 169 5.54 -26.47 15.29
C PRO A 169 6.83 -26.66 16.09
N GLY A 170 6.77 -27.43 17.19
CA GLY A 170 7.95 -27.74 18.02
C GLY A 170 8.30 -26.73 19.12
N LYS A 171 7.69 -25.54 19.18
CA LYS A 171 7.81 -24.67 20.37
C LYS A 171 6.70 -24.98 21.36
N LYS A 172 7.06 -25.50 22.55
CA LYS A 172 6.13 -25.65 23.68
C LYS A 172 5.38 -24.33 23.91
N LYS A 173 4.06 -24.41 24.15
CA LYS A 173 3.14 -23.30 24.45
C LYS A 173 3.48 -22.56 25.75
N ARG A 174 4.71 -22.09 25.92
CA ARG A 174 5.16 -21.41 27.16
C ARG A 174 4.64 -19.97 27.28
N PHE A 175 4.03 -19.43 26.22
CA PHE A 175 3.55 -18.04 26.19
C PHE A 175 2.03 -17.88 26.19
N PHE A 176 1.25 -18.97 26.20
CA PHE A 176 -0.21 -18.86 26.06
C PHE A 176 -0.92 -19.79 27.04
N SER A 177 -1.33 -19.22 28.18
CA SER A 177 -2.24 -19.89 29.12
C SER A 177 -3.57 -20.18 28.46
N LYS A 178 -4.04 -21.43 28.57
CA LYS A 178 -5.34 -21.90 28.04
C LYS A 178 -6.54 -21.10 28.59
N SER A 179 -6.43 -20.53 29.78
CA SER A 179 -7.51 -19.78 30.44
C SER A 179 -7.74 -18.39 29.85
N GLN A 180 -6.79 -17.84 29.08
CA GLN A 180 -6.90 -16.50 28.52
C GLN A 180 -7.56 -16.45 27.13
N TYR A 181 -7.81 -17.61 26.52
CA TYR A 181 -8.22 -17.68 25.11
C TYR A 181 -9.61 -18.28 24.86
N TYR A 182 -10.22 -18.95 25.85
CA TYR A 182 -11.46 -19.67 25.63
C TYR A 182 -12.69 -19.13 26.37
N GLY A 183 -12.56 -18.23 27.35
CA GLY A 183 -13.74 -17.74 28.09
C GLY A 183 -14.63 -18.87 28.64
N ILE A 184 -14.07 -20.06 28.84
CA ILE A 184 -14.71 -21.17 29.52
C ILE A 184 -14.25 -21.01 30.97
N SER A 185 -15.13 -20.50 31.81
CA SER A 185 -15.06 -20.75 33.24
C SER A 185 -15.32 -22.24 33.46
N ASP A 186 -14.54 -22.85 34.36
CA ASP A 186 -14.87 -24.17 34.92
C ASP A 186 -16.27 -24.18 35.57
#